data_AF-A0A7H8NJJ8-F1
#
_entry.id   AF-A0A7H8NJJ8-F1
#
_cell.length_a   1.000
_cell.length_b   1.000
_cell.length_c   1.000
_cell.angle_alpha   90.00
_cell.angle_beta   90.00
_cell.angle_gamma   90.00
#
_symmetry.space_group_name_H-M   'P 1'
#
loop_
_entity.id
_entity.type
_entity.pdbx_description
1 polymer ?
#
loop_
_entity_poly.entity_id
_entity_poly.type
_entity_poly.pdbx_seq_one_letter_code
_entity_poly.pdbx_strand_id
1 'polypeptide(L)' 'MRTRPVTSAEIDAWLTVLHQRGHLHHAQPGPDTTWTVQRTPHGPRWTLHHPILALDWIAKLLRELRQEEPEMRQ' A
#
# COMPACT_ATOMS: atom_id res chain seq x y z
N MET A 1 -19.75 -2.28 7.57
CA MET A 1 -18.99 -1.51 8.58
C MET A 1 -17.90 -2.42 9.14
N ARG A 2 -16.63 -2.01 9.11
CA ARG A 2 -15.53 -2.81 9.66
C ARG A 2 -15.59 -2.74 11.20
N THR A 3 -15.61 -3.89 11.87
CA THR A 3 -15.76 -4.00 13.34
C THR A 3 -14.44 -4.17 14.09
N ARG A 4 -13.32 -4.39 13.38
CA ARG A 4 -11.99 -4.55 13.97
C ARG A 4 -11.10 -3.34 13.61
N PRO A 5 -10.35 -2.79 14.58
CA PRO A 5 -9.39 -1.73 14.29
C PRO A 5 -8.38 -2.20 13.25
N VAL A 6 -7.90 -1.25 12.46
CA VAL A 6 -6.79 -1.49 11.53
C VAL A 6 -5.53 -1.61 12.36
N THR A 7 -4.77 -2.68 12.15
CA THR A 7 -3.55 -2.96 12.92
C THR A 7 -2.31 -2.74 12.07
N SER A 8 -1.19 -2.39 12.68
CA SER A 8 0.09 -2.26 11.97
C SER A 8 0.46 -3.55 11.23
N ALA A 9 0.24 -4.71 11.86
CA ALA A 9 0.52 -6.01 11.24
C ALA A 9 -0.28 -6.26 9.95
N GLU A 10 -1.51 -5.75 9.88
CA GLU A 10 -2.30 -5.83 8.65
C GLU A 10 -1.71 -4.93 7.55
N ILE A 11 -1.26 -3.74 7.89
CA ILE A 11 -0.59 -2.83 6.94
C ILE A 11 0.70 -3.47 6.43
N ASP A 12 1.51 -4.04 7.33
CA ASP A 12 2.73 -4.76 6.97
C ASP A 12 2.45 -5.90 5.98
N ALA A 13 1.39 -6.68 6.24
CA ALA A 13 0.99 -7.76 5.35
C ALA A 13 0.61 -7.25 3.95
N TRP A 14 -0.19 -6.17 3.88
CA TRP A 14 -0.57 -5.57 2.59
C TRP A 14 0.62 -5.00 1.83
N LEU A 15 1.49 -4.24 2.51
CA LEU A 15 2.67 -3.66 1.89
C LEU A 15 3.64 -4.73 1.39
N THR A 16 3.79 -5.82 2.14
CA THR A 16 4.60 -6.98 1.74
C THR A 16 4.06 -7.60 0.45
N VAL A 17 2.75 -7.86 0.37
CA VAL A 17 2.13 -8.43 -0.84
C VAL A 17 2.26 -7.49 -2.04
N LEU A 18 2.04 -6.19 -1.84
CA LEU A 18 2.15 -5.19 -2.91
C LEU A 18 3.59 -5.08 -3.43
N HIS A 19 4.59 -5.16 -2.55
CA HIS A 19 5.99 -5.19 -2.93
C HIS A 19 6.36 -6.48 -3.67
N GLN A 20 5.94 -7.65 -3.19
CA GLN A 20 6.18 -8.95 -3.85
C GLN A 20 5.55 -9.05 -5.24
N ARG A 21 4.39 -8.41 -5.44
CA ARG A 21 3.73 -8.34 -6.76
C ARG A 21 4.31 -7.28 -7.69
N GLY A 22 5.31 -6.52 -7.24
CA GLY A 22 5.98 -5.49 -8.03
C GLY A 22 5.18 -4.18 -8.16
N HIS A 23 4.09 -4.00 -7.40
CA HIS A 23 3.33 -2.75 -7.37
C HIS A 23 4.01 -1.67 -6.52
N LEU A 24 4.90 -2.08 -5.62
CA LEU A 24 5.81 -1.22 -4.89
C LEU A 24 7.24 -1.60 -5.25
N HIS A 25 8.06 -0.58 -5.49
CA HIS A 25 9.51 -0.73 -5.59
C HIS A 25 10.16 -0.82 -4.21
N HIS A 26 9.59 -0.15 -3.22
CA HIS A 26 10.09 -0.15 -1.85
C HIS A 26 8.94 -0.06 -0.86
N ALA A 27 9.01 -0.83 0.21
CA ALA A 27 8.11 -0.73 1.35
C ALA A 27 8.91 -1.06 2.62
N GLN A 28 9.05 -0.09 3.52
CA GLN A 28 9.78 -0.27 4.77
C GLN A 28 8.97 0.25 5.95
N PRO A 29 8.76 -0.56 7.01
CA PRO A 29 8.17 -0.08 8.24
C PRO A 29 9.14 0.86 8.96
N GLY A 30 8.59 1.92 9.54
CA GLY A 30 9.27 2.87 10.41
C GLY A 30 8.79 2.73 11.87
N PRO A 31 9.37 3.51 12.79
CA PRO A 31 8.89 3.60 14.16
C PRO A 31 7.47 4.19 14.23
N ASP A 32 6.79 3.99 15.35
CA ASP A 32 5.53 4.69 15.68
C ASP A 32 4.40 4.53 14.65
N THR A 33 4.24 3.32 14.10
CA THR A 33 3.18 3.02 13.12
C THR A 33 3.28 3.86 11.84
N THR A 34 4.51 4.04 11.35
CA THR A 34 4.80 4.71 10.09
C THR A 34 5.34 3.73 9.05
N TRP A 35 5.14 4.02 7.77
CA TRP A 35 5.70 3.24 6.66
C TRP A 35 6.20 4.15 5.56
N THR A 36 7.40 3.89 5.06
CA THR A 36 7.91 4.56 3.87
C THR A 36 7.69 3.65 2.67
N VAL A 37 6.92 4.12 1.70
CA VAL A 37 6.59 3.37 0.48
C VAL A 37 7.03 4.14 -0.76
N GLN A 38 7.45 3.41 -1.78
CA GLN A 38 7.84 3.95 -3.08
C GLN A 38 7.26 3.07 -4.18
N ARG A 39 6.48 3.64 -5.09
CA ARG A 39 5.82 2.89 -6.17
C ARG A 39 6.77 2.52 -7.31
N THR A 40 7.62 3.46 -7.71
CA THR A 40 8.57 3.27 -8.82
C THR A 40 10.00 3.65 -8.39
N PRO A 41 11.06 3.12 -9.03
CA PRO A 41 12.44 3.39 -8.63
C PRO A 41 12.83 4.88 -8.55
N HIS A 42 12.25 5.69 -9.44
CA HIS A 42 12.49 7.14 -9.52
C HIS A 42 11.30 7.97 -9.00
N GLY A 43 10.25 7.32 -8.49
CA GLY A 43 9.07 7.98 -7.97
C GLY A 43 9.30 8.56 -6.58
N PRO A 44 8.41 9.47 -6.13
CA PRO A 44 8.46 10.01 -4.79
C PRO A 44 8.27 8.89 -3.75
N ARG A 45 8.93 9.06 -2.60
CA ARG A 45 8.70 8.25 -1.40
C ARG A 45 7.58 8.89 -0.59
N TRP A 46 6.59 8.09 -0.20
CA TRP A 46 5.51 8.51 0.67
C TRP A 46 5.68 7.91 2.05
N THR A 47 5.59 8.76 3.07
CA THR A 47 5.52 8.31 4.46
C THR A 47 4.05 8.26 4.87
N LEU A 48 3.58 7.05 5.17
CA LEU A 48 2.24 6.79 5.65
C LEU A 48 2.26 6.88 7.17
N HIS A 49 1.56 7.86 7.73
CA HIS A 49 1.47 8.08 9.17
C HIS A 49 0.17 7.44 9.68
N HIS A 50 0.27 6.46 10.58
CA HIS A 50 -0.84 5.73 11.18
C HIS A 50 -1.54 4.69 10.29
N PRO A 51 -2.04 3.58 10.89
CA PRO A 51 -2.64 2.47 10.14
C PRO A 51 -3.86 2.86 9.28
N ILE A 52 -4.66 3.85 9.72
CA ILE A 52 -5.87 4.27 8.99
C ILE A 52 -5.50 4.98 7.69
N LEU A 53 -4.53 5.90 7.71
CA LEU A 53 -4.08 6.59 6.49
C LEU A 53 -3.34 5.62 5.57
N ALA A 54 -2.57 4.69 6.14
CA ALA A 54 -1.92 3.66 5.35
C ALA A 54 -2.92 2.76 4.63
N LEU A 55 -4.01 2.36 5.30
CA LEU A 55 -5.06 1.55 4.68
C LEU A 55 -5.82 2.32 3.59
N ASP A 56 -6.11 3.60 3.79
CA ASP A 56 -6.75 4.43 2.77
C ASP A 56 -5.87 4.56 1.52
N TRP A 57 -4.56 4.79 1.72
CA TRP A 57 -3.59 4.82 0.64
C TRP A 57 -3.51 3.48 -0.11
N ILE A 58 -3.43 2.35 0.61
CA ILE A 58 -3.46 1.00 0.02
C ILE A 58 -4.76 0.79 -0.77
N ALA A 59 -5.91 1.18 -0.22
CA ALA A 59 -7.20 1.02 -0.89
C ALA A 59 -7.28 1.86 -2.17
N LYS A 60 -6.73 3.08 -2.17
CA LYS A 60 -6.60 3.91 -3.37
C LYS A 60 -5.72 3.23 -4.42
N LEU A 61 -4.55 2.74 -4.03
CA LEU A 61 -3.64 2.03 -4.94
C LEU A 61 -4.32 0.79 -5.56
N LEU A 62 -5.00 -0.02 -4.76
CA LEU A 62 -5.72 -1.20 -5.25
C LEU A 62 -6.85 -0.84 -6.23
N ARG A 63 -7.50 0.32 -6.05
CA ARG A 63 -8.50 0.81 -7.01
C ARG A 63 -7.82 1.22 -8.33
N GLU A 64 -6.71 1.95 -8.27
CA GLU A 64 -5.94 2.34 -9.46
C GLU A 64 -5.49 1.10 -10.25
N LEU A 65 -4.88 0.10 -9.58
CA LEU A 65 -4.46 -1.15 -10.22
C LEU A 65 -5.61 -1.88 -10.91
N ARG A 66 -6.80 -1.93 -10.27
CA ARG A 66 -8.00 -2.54 -10.87
C ARG A 66 -8.49 -1.76 -12.10
N GLN A 67 -8.32 -0.44 -12.13
CA GLN A 67 -8.70 0.40 -13.27
C GLN A 67 -7.66 0.38 -14.40
N GLU A 68 -6.43 -0.06 -14.14
CA GLU A 68 -5.41 -0.32 -15.16
C GLU A 68 -5.56 -1.72 -15.80
N GLU A 69 -6.32 -2.63 -15.19
CA GLU A 69 -6.63 -3.97 -15.73
C GLU A 69 -7.75 -4.09 -16.83
N PRO A 70 -8.46 -3.06 -17.35
CA PRO A 70 -9.52 -3.28 -18.33
C PRO A 70 -9.03 -3.44 -19.78
N GLU A 71 -7.73 -3.34 -20.07
CA GLU A 71 -7.21 -3.50 -21.45
C GLU A 71 -6.64 -4.90 -21.76
N MET A 72 -6.73 -5.86 -20.84
CA MET A 72 -6.41 -7.28 -21.09
C MET A 72 -7.64 -8.20 -21.01
N ARG A 73 -8.71 -7.82 -21.71
CA ARG A 73 -9.68 -8.79 -22.26
C ARG A 73 -9.85 -8.49 -23.74
N GLN A 74 -8.99 -9.10 -24.55
CA GLN A 74 -9.28 -9.39 -25.96
C GLN A 74 -10.06 -10.70 -26.02
#